data_AF-A0A2S2C2G6-F1
#
_entry.id   AF-A0A2S2C2G6-F1
#
_cell.length_a   1.000
_cell.length_b   1.000
_cell.length_c   1.000
_cell.angle_alpha   90.00
_cell.angle_beta   90.00
_cell.angle_gamma   90.00
#
_symmetry.space_group_name_H-M   'P 1'
#
loop_
_entity.id
_entity.type
_entity.pdbx_description
1 polymer ?
#
loop_
_entity_poly.entity_id
_entity_poly.type
_entity_poly.pdbx_seq_one_letter_code
_entity_poly.pdbx_strand_id
1 'polypeptide(L)'
;MERDEAIATNRIQRGTPVAYRGQDTDRDILNPASQPALLFHGHPGRITDPTLQHVQVDWVGLEDEPASFAVGFCPTTVDGGWAGPTVPGLAEISEDEFRVRKQRIESGQRPLP
;
A
#
# COMPACT_ATOMS: atom_id res chain seq x y z
N MET A 1 10.69 14.62 8.41
CA MET A 1 9.70 13.61 7.99
C MET A 1 9.53 13.80 6.50
N GLU A 2 10.19 12.94 5.72
CA GLU A 2 9.83 12.79 4.32
C GLU A 2 8.35 12.43 4.27
N ARG A 3 7.59 13.10 3.40
CA ARG A 3 6.18 12.78 3.22
C ARG A 3 6.15 11.50 2.39
N ASP A 4 5.27 10.56 2.73
CA ASP A 4 4.94 9.43 1.85
C ASP A 4 4.46 10.00 0.49
N GLU A 5 5.38 10.11 -0.47
CA GLU A 5 5.15 10.62 -1.83
C GLU A 5 4.66 9.49 -2.73
N ALA A 6 3.82 9.81 -3.72
CA ALA A 6 3.27 8.80 -4.61
C ALA A 6 4.38 8.10 -5.41
N ILE A 7 4.40 6.77 -5.41
CA ILE A 7 5.33 5.98 -6.23
C ILE A 7 5.09 6.26 -7.72
N ALA A 8 6.17 6.42 -8.47
CA ALA A 8 6.11 6.55 -9.92
C ALA A 8 5.74 5.22 -10.58
N THR A 9 4.91 5.25 -11.63
CA THR A 9 4.46 4.01 -12.30
C THR A 9 5.60 3.19 -12.90
N ASN A 10 6.70 3.82 -13.29
CA ASN A 10 7.91 3.14 -13.77
C ASN A 10 8.74 2.46 -12.66
N ARG A 11 8.39 2.65 -11.38
CA ARG A 11 9.03 2.00 -10.21
C ARG A 11 8.18 0.88 -9.60
N ILE A 12 6.96 0.68 -10.13
CA ILE A 12 6.08 -0.42 -9.73
C ILE A 12 6.67 -1.75 -10.22
N GLN A 13 7.14 -2.57 -9.28
CA GLN A 13 7.71 -3.89 -9.54
C GLN A 13 7.32 -4.83 -8.41
N ARG A 14 7.26 -6.14 -8.70
CA ARG A 14 7.02 -7.16 -7.67
C ARG A 14 8.12 -7.09 -6.62
N GLY A 15 7.74 -7.10 -5.35
CA GLY A 15 8.65 -7.07 -4.21
C GLY A 15 8.97 -5.66 -3.69
N THR A 16 8.67 -4.60 -4.46
CA THR A 16 8.90 -3.21 -4.03
C THR A 16 8.16 -2.94 -2.72
N PRO A 17 8.87 -2.46 -1.68
CA PRO A 17 8.24 -2.02 -0.44
C PRO A 17 7.44 -0.74 -0.67
N VAL A 18 6.22 -0.73 -0.17
CA VAL A 18 5.33 0.43 -0.29
C VAL A 18 4.63 0.75 1.03
N ALA A 19 4.16 1.99 1.14
CA ALA A 19 3.27 2.45 2.18
C ALA A 19 1.90 2.84 1.60
N TYR A 20 0.82 2.50 2.31
CA TYR A 20 -0.54 2.91 1.94
C TYR A 20 -0.74 4.41 2.19
N ARG A 21 -1.21 5.15 1.18
CA ARG A 21 -1.39 6.61 1.26
C ARG A 21 -2.83 7.06 1.42
N GLY A 22 -3.80 6.15 1.41
CA GLY A 22 -5.20 6.49 1.58
C GLY A 22 -5.55 6.86 3.02
N GLN A 23 -6.83 7.14 3.26
CA GLN A 23 -7.37 7.29 4.62
C GLN A 23 -7.46 5.93 5.30
N ASP A 24 -7.33 5.91 6.62
CA ASP A 24 -7.54 4.69 7.40
C ASP A 24 -8.88 4.06 7.06
N THR A 25 -8.90 2.75 6.85
CA THR A 25 -10.12 2.04 6.49
C THR A 25 -10.08 0.60 6.96
N ASP A 26 -11.23 0.08 7.38
CA ASP A 26 -11.51 -1.34 7.61
C ASP A 26 -12.23 -1.99 6.42
N ARG A 27 -12.42 -1.21 5.34
CA ARG A 27 -13.11 -1.69 4.15
C ARG A 27 -12.36 -2.88 3.57
N ASP A 28 -13.10 -3.94 3.28
CA ASP A 28 -12.58 -5.17 2.69
C ASP A 28 -11.59 -5.92 3.61
N ILE A 29 -11.59 -5.63 4.93
CA ILE A 29 -11.00 -6.44 5.99
C ILE A 29 -12.14 -7.23 6.65
N LEU A 30 -12.24 -8.50 6.30
CA LEU A 30 -13.40 -9.35 6.59
C LEU A 30 -13.16 -10.31 7.74
N ASN A 31 -11.92 -10.71 8.03
CA ASN A 31 -11.60 -11.62 9.11
C ASN A 31 -11.55 -10.86 10.46
N PRO A 32 -12.45 -11.14 11.41
CA PRO A 32 -12.47 -10.46 12.71
C PRO A 32 -11.23 -10.74 13.58
N ALA A 33 -10.43 -11.75 13.23
CA ALA A 33 -9.18 -12.08 13.90
C ALA A 33 -7.96 -11.34 13.33
N SER A 34 -8.13 -10.58 12.24
CA SER A 34 -7.04 -9.82 11.62
C SER A 34 -6.44 -8.81 12.59
N GLN A 35 -5.11 -8.81 12.68
CA GLN A 35 -4.35 -7.91 13.52
C GLN A 35 -3.27 -7.24 12.65
N PRO A 36 -3.49 -5.99 12.22
CA PRO A 36 -4.53 -5.06 12.66
C PRO A 36 -5.89 -5.29 11.99
N ALA A 37 -6.98 -4.73 12.54
CA ALA A 37 -8.30 -4.75 11.91
C ALA A 37 -8.54 -3.55 10.97
N LEU A 38 -7.51 -2.75 10.71
CA LEU A 38 -7.56 -1.54 9.89
C LEU A 38 -6.33 -1.45 8.99
N LEU A 39 -6.52 -1.01 7.76
CA LEU A 39 -5.48 -0.52 6.88
C LEU A 39 -5.24 0.98 7.18
N PHE A 40 -4.10 1.28 7.79
CA PHE A 40 -3.72 2.63 8.23
C PHE A 40 -2.99 3.42 7.15
N HIS A 41 -3.14 4.74 7.10
CA HIS A 41 -2.17 5.58 6.38
C HIS A 41 -0.74 5.28 6.86
N GLY A 42 0.18 5.06 5.92
CA GLY A 42 1.55 4.62 6.17
C GLY A 42 1.71 3.11 6.35
N HIS A 43 0.65 2.29 6.19
CA HIS A 43 0.74 0.83 6.36
C HIS A 43 1.80 0.25 5.44
N PRO A 44 2.76 -0.53 5.94
CA PRO A 44 3.76 -1.15 5.08
C PRO A 44 3.17 -2.37 4.36
N GLY A 45 3.54 -2.53 3.10
CA GLY A 45 3.20 -3.69 2.29
C GLY A 45 4.23 -3.95 1.20
N ARG A 46 4.06 -5.04 0.47
CA ARG A 46 4.89 -5.39 -0.68
C ARG A 46 4.06 -5.66 -1.91
N ILE A 47 4.48 -5.07 -3.03
CA ILE A 47 3.80 -5.29 -4.30
C ILE A 47 3.90 -6.77 -4.68
N THR A 48 2.76 -7.43 -4.86
CA THR A 48 2.65 -8.80 -5.35
C THR A 48 2.18 -8.88 -6.78
N ASP A 49 1.47 -7.89 -7.31
CA ASP A 49 1.18 -7.78 -8.75
C ASP A 49 1.46 -6.34 -9.21
N PRO A 50 2.44 -6.11 -10.10
CA PRO A 50 2.78 -4.78 -10.59
C PRO A 50 1.87 -4.28 -11.74
N THR A 51 0.80 -5.00 -12.07
CA THR A 51 -0.11 -4.60 -13.16
C THR A 51 -0.73 -3.24 -12.87
N LEU A 52 -0.32 -2.19 -13.59
CA LEU A 52 -0.70 -0.79 -13.32
C LEU A 52 -2.21 -0.52 -13.30
N GLN A 53 -3.00 -1.37 -13.94
CA GLN A 53 -4.46 -1.31 -13.91
C GLN A 53 -4.98 -1.69 -12.52
N HIS A 54 -4.41 -2.72 -11.90
CA HIS A 54 -4.76 -3.27 -10.58
C HIS A 54 -3.50 -3.75 -9.85
N VAL A 55 -2.78 -2.82 -9.21
CA VAL A 55 -1.60 -3.19 -8.40
C VAL A 55 -2.06 -3.93 -7.15
N GLN A 56 -1.52 -5.11 -6.90
CA GLN A 56 -1.79 -5.87 -5.68
C GLN A 56 -0.63 -5.72 -4.70
N VAL A 57 -0.97 -5.63 -3.43
CA VAL A 57 0.00 -5.45 -2.34
C VAL A 57 -0.40 -6.35 -1.19
N ASP A 58 0.55 -7.14 -0.69
CA ASP A 58 0.39 -7.85 0.58
C ASP A 58 0.70 -6.87 1.71
N TRP A 59 -0.34 -6.42 2.42
CA TRP A 59 -0.22 -5.54 3.57
C TRP A 59 0.14 -6.34 4.82
N VAL A 60 1.10 -5.84 5.60
CA VAL A 60 1.57 -6.53 6.81
C VAL A 60 0.41 -6.75 7.79
N GLY A 61 0.16 -8.00 8.20
CA GLY A 61 -0.92 -8.37 9.11
C GLY A 61 -2.32 -8.42 8.48
N LEU A 62 -2.40 -8.21 7.17
CA LEU A 62 -3.61 -8.21 6.34
C LEU A 62 -3.39 -9.00 5.04
N GLU A 63 -2.39 -9.90 5.01
CA GLU A 63 -1.98 -10.63 3.80
C GLU A 63 -3.11 -11.51 3.24
N ASP A 64 -3.98 -12.02 4.12
CA ASP A 64 -5.13 -12.86 3.75
C ASP A 64 -6.43 -12.06 3.50
N GLU A 65 -6.38 -10.73 3.54
CA GLU A 65 -7.56 -9.86 3.42
C GLU A 65 -7.78 -9.31 2.01
N PRO A 66 -9.04 -9.19 1.54
CA PRO A 66 -9.33 -8.59 0.24
C PRO A 66 -8.89 -7.12 0.08
N ALA A 67 -8.64 -6.40 1.17
CA ALA A 67 -8.04 -5.06 1.13
C ALA A 67 -6.72 -5.00 0.32
N SER A 68 -5.99 -6.12 0.21
CA SER A 68 -4.79 -6.28 -0.63
C SER A 68 -5.04 -6.10 -2.13
N PHE A 69 -6.30 -6.16 -2.58
CA PHE A 69 -6.71 -5.88 -3.97
C PHE A 69 -6.99 -4.40 -4.25
N ALA A 70 -7.15 -3.55 -3.23
CA ALA A 70 -7.85 -2.27 -3.36
C ALA A 70 -6.95 -1.05 -3.63
N VAL A 71 -5.65 -1.23 -3.86
CA VAL A 71 -4.68 -0.15 -3.76
C VAL A 71 -4.40 0.57 -5.06
N GLY A 72 -5.36 1.43 -5.38
CA GLY A 72 -5.17 2.59 -6.22
C GLY A 72 -5.43 2.31 -7.69
N PHE A 73 -6.71 2.46 -8.09
CA PHE A 73 -7.03 2.72 -9.49
C PHE A 73 -6.20 3.93 -9.93
N CYS A 74 -5.30 3.76 -10.89
CA CYS A 74 -4.63 4.90 -11.51
C CYS A 74 -5.72 5.80 -12.10
N PRO A 75 -5.89 7.07 -11.66
CA PRO A 75 -6.87 7.94 -12.28
C PRO A 75 -6.58 8.02 -13.78
N THR A 76 -7.60 7.80 -14.60
CA THR A 76 -7.55 7.70 -16.07
C THR A 76 -7.16 8.99 -16.80
N THR A 77 -6.67 10.01 -16.11
CA THR A 77 -6.46 11.34 -16.70
C THR A 77 -5.00 11.55 -17.08
N VAL A 78 -4.53 10.77 -18.04
CA VAL A 78 -3.76 11.31 -19.16
C VAL A 78 -4.65 11.12 -20.38
N ASP A 79 -4.98 12.19 -21.12
CA ASP A 79 -5.73 12.07 -22.37
C ASP A 79 -5.11 10.96 -23.23
N GLY A 80 -5.86 9.89 -23.49
CA GLY A 80 -5.37 8.72 -24.24
C GLY A 80 -5.29 7.38 -23.48
N GLY A 81 -5.76 7.29 -22.22
CA GLY A 81 -6.10 6.01 -21.60
C GLY A 81 -4.94 5.21 -20.98
N TRP A 82 -3.80 5.85 -20.72
CA TRP A 82 -2.69 5.25 -19.98
C TRP A 82 -2.77 5.56 -18.47
N ALA A 83 -2.18 4.70 -17.64
CA ALA A 83 -1.97 4.99 -16.23
C ALA A 83 -1.18 6.29 -16.07
N GLY A 84 -1.59 7.14 -15.12
CA GLY A 84 -0.88 8.38 -14.79
C GLY A 84 0.60 8.15 -14.41
N PRO A 85 1.41 9.21 -14.27
CA PRO A 85 2.84 9.07 -13.96
C PRO A 85 3.11 8.45 -12.57
N THR A 86 2.11 8.39 -11.70
CA THR A 86 2.22 7.89 -10.33
C THR A 86 1.01 7.05 -9.93
N VAL A 87 1.16 6.25 -8.87
CA VAL A 87 0.05 5.52 -8.21
C VAL A 87 -0.30 6.26 -6.91
N PRO A 88 -1.38 7.07 -6.87
CA PRO A 88 -1.63 7.94 -5.73
C PRO A 88 -1.86 7.23 -4.39
N GLY A 89 -2.35 5.98 -4.43
CA GLY A 89 -2.61 5.18 -3.23
C GLY A 89 -1.37 4.56 -2.58
N LEU A 90 -0.20 4.62 -3.23
CA LEU A 90 1.02 3.95 -2.80
C LEU A 90 2.18 4.94 -2.71
N ALA A 91 2.97 4.85 -1.64
CA ALA A 91 4.27 5.48 -1.54
C ALA A 91 5.35 4.43 -1.64
N GLU A 92 6.42 4.71 -2.37
CA GLU A 92 7.60 3.86 -2.31
C GLU A 92 8.34 4.16 -1.02
N ILE A 93 8.73 3.11 -0.31
CA ILE A 93 9.52 3.24 0.92
C ILE A 93 10.78 2.39 0.80
N SER A 94 11.80 2.76 1.57
CA SER A 94 13.01 1.94 1.69
C SER A 94 12.72 0.62 2.42
N GLU A 95 13.61 -0.35 2.23
CA GLU A 95 13.59 -1.60 3.01
C GLU A 95 13.73 -1.37 4.52
N ASP A 96 14.46 -0.33 4.92
CA ASP A 96 14.64 0.03 6.34
C ASP A 96 13.35 0.55 6.95
N GLU A 97 12.67 1.46 6.24
CA GLU A 97 11.36 1.98 6.65
C GLU A 97 10.30 0.87 6.69
N PHE A 98 10.28 0.00 5.68
CA PHE A 98 9.41 -1.16 5.67
C PHE A 98 9.60 -2.01 6.93
N ARG A 99 10.85 -2.33 7.29
CA ARG A 99 11.16 -3.12 8.49
C ARG A 99 10.69 -2.43 9.78
N VAL A 100 10.93 -1.12 9.91
CA VAL A 100 10.50 -0.34 11.08
C VAL A 100 8.98 -0.31 11.20
N ARG A 101 8.27 0.01 10.11
CA ARG A 101 6.81 0.09 10.10
C ARG A 101 6.20 -1.31 10.33
N LYS A 102 6.78 -2.36 9.75
CA LYS A 102 6.36 -3.76 9.95
C LYS A 102 6.42 -4.15 11.43
N GLN A 103 7.54 -3.90 12.10
CA GLN A 103 7.69 -4.17 13.54
C GLN A 103 6.62 -3.47 14.39
N ARG A 104 6.22 -2.26 14.01
CA ARG A 104 5.16 -1.53 14.71
C ARG A 104 3.81 -2.23 14.55
N ILE A 105 3.45 -2.61 13.33
CA ILE A 105 2.21 -3.36 13.07
C ILE A 105 2.20 -4.67 13.87
N GLU A 106 3.28 -5.45 13.81
CA GLU A 106 3.42 -6.71 14.54
C GLU A 106 3.36 -6.52 16.08
N SER A 107 3.69 -5.32 16.57
CA SER A 107 3.58 -4.93 17.98
C SER A 107 2.22 -4.31 18.34
N GLY A 108 1.24 -4.34 17.44
CA GLY A 108 -0.09 -3.73 17.62
C GLY A 108 -0.09 -2.21 17.61
N GLN A 109 0.96 -1.58 17.07
CA GLN A 109 1.12 -0.13 16.98
C GLN A 109 0.81 0.37 15.57
N ARG A 110 0.33 1.62 15.49
CA ARG A 110 0.14 2.30 14.21
C ARG A 110 1.48 2.56 13.51
N PRO A 111 1.55 2.46 12.17
CA PRO A 111 2.75 2.75 11.42
C PRO A 111 3.10 4.24 11.50
N LEU A 112 4.35 4.58 11.19
CA LEU A 112 4.79 5.97 11.05
C LEU A 112 4.61 6.38 9.58
N PRO A 113 4.03 7.55 9.27
CA PRO A 113 4.10 8.12 7.92
C PRO A 113 5.50 8.65 7.63
#